data_AF-A0A7C2K3F1-F1
#
_entry.id   AF-A0A7C2K3F1-F1
#
_cell.length_a   1.000
_cell.length_b   1.000
_cell.length_c   1.000
_cell.angle_alpha   90.00
_cell.angle_beta   90.00
_cell.angle_gamma   90.00
#
_symmetry.space_group_name_H-M   'P 1'
#
loop_
_entity.id
_entity.type
_entity.pdbx_description
1 polymer ?
#
loop_
_entity_poly.entity_id
_entity_poly.type
_entity_poly.pdbx_seq_one_letter_code
_entity_poly.pdbx_strand_id
1 'polypeptide(L)' 'YDAKGALVKGETHTPVNGMVKVNLSGLPTGLYLVQIEGRNFNKKSKVILLK' A
#
# COMPACT_ATOMS: atom_id res chain seq x y z
N TYR A 1 1.21 -1.01 -5.79
CA TYR A 1 1.55 -1.21 -7.21
C TYR A 1 2.21 -2.56 -7.39
N ASP A 2 1.90 -3.26 -8.48
CA ASP A 2 2.58 -4.52 -8.84
C ASP A 2 3.97 -4.27 -9.44
N ALA A 3 4.67 -5.35 -9.83
CA ALA A 3 6.00 -5.29 -10.44
C ALA A 3 6.03 -4.56 -11.80
N LYS A 4 4.87 -4.39 -12.47
CA LYS A 4 4.74 -3.63 -13.71
C LYS A 4 4.48 -2.14 -13.47
N GLY A 5 4.39 -1.72 -12.21
CA GLY A 5 4.07 -0.35 -11.83
C GLY A 5 2.57 -0.04 -11.90
N ALA A 6 1.70 -1.04 -12.09
CA ALA A 6 0.26 -0.82 -12.14
C ALA A 6 -0.33 -0.71 -10.72
N LEU A 7 -1.25 0.24 -10.51
CA LEU A 7 -2.02 0.32 -9.28
C LEU A 7 -3.06 -0.81 -9.26
N VAL A 8 -2.76 -1.89 -8.55
CA VAL A 8 -3.67 -3.04 -8.41
C VAL A 8 -4.68 -2.90 -7.27
N LYS A 9 -4.41 -2.00 -6.31
CA LYS A 9 -5.27 -1.75 -5.15
C LYS A 9 -4.96 -0.38 -4.53
N GLY A 10 -6.00 0.40 -4.27
CA GLY A 10 -5.91 1.71 -3.60
C GLY A 10 -7.08 1.91 -2.63
N GLU A 11 -6.79 2.45 -1.44
CA GLU A 11 -7.78 2.66 -0.37
C GLU A 11 -7.47 3.98 0.35
N THR A 12 -8.51 4.68 0.79
CA THR A 12 -8.40 5.89 1.61
C THR A 12 -8.88 5.57 3.02
N HIS A 13 -8.04 5.85 4.02
CA HIS A 13 -8.31 5.56 5.43
C HIS A 13 -8.04 6.77 6.31
N THR A 14 -8.84 6.92 7.37
CA THR A 14 -8.47 7.76 8.51
C THR A 14 -7.63 6.92 9.47
N PRO A 15 -6.36 7.29 9.74
CA PRO A 15 -5.53 6.52 10.66
C PRO A 15 -6.14 6.49 12.07
N VAL A 16 -6.14 5.32 12.70
CA VAL A 16 -6.53 5.14 14.10
C VAL A 16 -5.24 4.89 14.89
N ASN A 17 -4.93 5.75 15.85
CA ASN A 17 -3.68 5.72 16.62
C ASN A 17 -2.42 5.68 15.72
N GLY A 18 -2.42 6.45 14.63
CA GLY A 18 -1.31 6.52 13.68
C GLY A 18 -1.14 5.28 12.80
N MET A 19 -2.06 4.32 12.86
CA MET A 19 -2.00 3.09 12.07
C MET A 19 -3.12 3.04 11.01
N VAL A 20 -2.78 2.46 9.86
CA VAL A 20 -3.72 2.10 8.79
C VAL A 20 -3.57 0.61 8.53
N LYS A 21 -4.70 -0.10 8.45
CA LYS A 21 -4.75 -1.51 8.04
C LYS A 21 -5.23 -1.57 6.61
N VAL A 22 -4.49 -2.27 5.77
CA VAL A 22 -4.85 -2.48 4.36
C VAL A 22 -5.02 -3.98 4.15
N ASN A 23 -6.13 -4.38 3.54
CA ASN A 23 -6.36 -5.79 3.22
C ASN A 23 -5.69 -6.12 1.87
N LEU A 24 -4.77 -7.09 1.86
CA LEU A 24 -4.07 -7.53 0.64
C LEU A 24 -4.57 -8.89 0.12
N SER A 25 -5.68 -9.41 0.67
CA SER A 25 -6.29 -10.67 0.24
C SER A 25 -6.64 -10.67 -1.25
N GLY A 26 -6.37 -11.79 -1.92
CA GLY A 26 -6.67 -11.96 -3.35
C GLY A 26 -5.61 -11.39 -4.30
N LEU A 27 -4.59 -10.70 -3.79
CA LEU A 27 -3.42 -10.35 -4.59
C LEU A 27 -2.52 -11.58 -4.75
N PRO A 28 -2.04 -11.87 -5.98
CA PRO A 28 -1.07 -12.94 -6.21
C PRO A 28 0.22 -12.73 -5.39
N THR A 29 0.86 -13.83 -4.99
CA THR A 29 2.23 -13.84 -4.45
C THR A 29 3.16 -13.06 -5.36
N GLY A 30 3.99 -12.18 -4.78
CA GLY A 30 4.90 -11.36 -5.56
C GLY A 30 5.39 -10.11 -4.84
N LEU A 31 6.23 -9.34 -5.54
CA LEU A 31 6.74 -8.05 -5.06
C LEU A 31 5.75 -6.93 -5.36
N TYR A 32 5.48 -6.11 -4.34
CA TYR A 32 4.62 -4.94 -4.45
C TYR A 32 5.27 -3.71 -3.85
N LEU A 33 5.06 -2.57 -4.49
CA LEU A 33 5.34 -1.26 -3.92
C LEU A 33 4.10 -0.75 -3.20
N VAL A 34 4.18 -0.63 -1.87
CA VAL A 34 3.18 0.08 -1.06
C VAL A 34 3.55 1.55 -1.04
N GLN A 35 2.57 2.41 -1.29
CA GLN A 35 2.70 3.86 -1.24
C GLN A 35 1.62 4.43 -0.32
N ILE A 36 2.01 5.33 0.56
CA ILE A 36 1.12 6.05 1.46
C ILE A 36 1.33 7.54 1.22
N GLU A 37 0.24 8.25 0.98
CA GLU A 37 0.23 9.69 0.79
C GLU A 37 -0.89 10.30 1.63
N GLY A 38 -0.69 11.54 2.07
CA GLY A 38 -1.67 12.26 2.85
C GLY A 38 -1.40 13.75 2.79
N ARG A 39 -2.45 14.54 3.03
CA ARG A 39 -2.38 16.01 2.91
C ARG A 39 -1.27 16.64 3.78
N ASN A 40 -1.01 16.05 4.94
CA ASN A 40 -0.15 16.63 5.97
C ASN A 40 1.20 15.92 6.12
N PHE A 41 1.55 14.99 5.23
CA PHE A 41 2.84 14.30 5.29
C PHE A 41 3.38 13.92 3.91
N ASN A 42 4.70 13.89 3.79
CA ASN A 42 5.37 13.48 2.56
C ASN A 42 5.06 12.02 2.24
N LYS A 43 4.81 11.75 0.96
CA LYS A 43 4.64 10.41 0.41
C LYS A 43 5.73 9.46 0.93
N LYS A 44 5.31 8.30 1.43
CA LYS A 44 6.17 7.21 1.88
C LYS A 44 5.93 5.99 1.01
N SER A 45 7.00 5.27 0.71
CA SER A 45 6.92 4.05 -0.10
C SER A 45 7.76 2.94 0.51
N LYS A 46 7.30 1.69 0.38
CA LYS A 46 8.03 0.51 0.82
C LYS A 46 7.73 -0.68 -0.09
N VAL A 47 8.76 -1.44 -0.44
CA VAL A 47 8.60 -2.71 -1.16
C VAL A 47 8.33 -3.83 -0.15
N ILE A 48 7.33 -4.66 -0.46
CA ILE A 48 6.99 -5.86 0.30
C ILE A 48 6.93 -7.07 -0.62
N LEU A 49 7.20 -8.26 -0.06
CA LEU A 49 6.97 -9.53 -0.71
C LEU A 49 5.73 -10.18 -0.09
N LEU A 50 4.67 -10.35 -0.89
CA LEU A 50 3.53 -11.18 -0.51
C LEU A 50 3.88 -12.64 -0.81
N LYS A 51 3.69 -13.50 0.19
CA LYS A 51 3.94 -14.95 0.11
C LYS A 51 2.62 -15.68 -0.01
#